data_AF-A0A0W0Z7B8-F1
#
_entry.id   AF-A0A0W0Z7B8-F1
#
_cell.length_a   1.000
_cell.length_b   1.000
_cell.length_c   1.000
_cell.angle_alpha   90.00
_cell.angle_beta   90.00
_cell.angle_gamma   90.00
#
_symmetry.space_group_name_H-M   'P 1'
#
loop_
_entity.id
_entity.type
_entity.pdbx_description
1 polymer ?
#
loop_
_entity_poly.entity_id
_entity_poly.type
_entity_poly.pdbx_seq_one_letter_code
_entity_poly.pdbx_strand_id
1 'polypeptide(L)'
;MLRQILIYLLLSILVVVFSKYAHLLIVYIDMFFTYVSVKMTPIFSPTGWGLVIRKVLVLMIIPIIITAIPALIYRAIKGREMPHFIATTWVIWTVIVLSDILIR
;
A
#
# COMPACT_ATOMS: atom_id res chain seq x y z
N MET A 1 24.58 -23.01 10.92
CA MET A 1 23.75 -23.81 10.00
C MET A 1 22.36 -24.12 10.57
N LEU A 2 22.21 -24.90 11.66
CA LEU A 2 20.88 -25.27 12.20
C LEU A 2 20.00 -24.07 12.58
N ARG A 3 20.59 -23.02 13.16
CA ARG A 3 19.90 -21.79 13.56
C ARG A 3 19.33 -20.99 12.37
N GLN A 4 20.03 -20.99 11.23
CA GLN A 4 19.55 -20.34 10.01
C GLN A 4 18.41 -21.13 9.37
N ILE A 5 18.52 -22.46 9.32
CA ILE A 5 17.45 -23.33 8.82
C ILE A 5 16.16 -23.13 9.63
N LEU A 6 16.27 -23.07 10.96
CA LEU A 6 15.13 -22.76 11.83
C LEU A 6 14.51 -21.39 11.54
N ILE A 7 15.33 -20.36 11.31
CA ILE A 7 14.83 -19.02 10.96
C ILE A 7 14.13 -19.03 9.60
N TYR A 8 14.69 -19.68 8.59
CA TYR A 8 14.07 -19.78 7.26
C TYR A 8 12.76 -20.56 7.30
N LEU A 9 12.71 -21.64 8.08
CA LEU A 9 11.52 -22.47 8.24
C LEU A 9 10.42 -21.72 9.01
N LEU A 10 10.80 -20.96 10.03
CA LEU A 10 9.86 -20.07 10.72
C LEU A 10 9.35 -18.97 9.78
N LEU A 11 10.22 -18.33 9.00
CA LEU A 11 9.84 -17.29 8.04
C LEU A 11 8.90 -17.84 6.97
N SER A 12 9.13 -19.03 6.43
CA SER A 12 8.28 -19.60 5.38
C SER A 12 6.88 -19.88 5.89
N ILE A 13 6.76 -20.44 7.10
CA ILE A 13 5.47 -20.65 7.77
C ILE A 13 4.79 -19.30 8.02
N LEU A 14 5.56 -18.31 8.47
CA LEU A 14 5.04 -16.96 8.69
C LEU A 14 4.44 -16.40 7.40
N VAL A 15 5.16 -16.45 6.28
CA VAL A 15 4.67 -15.96 4.98
C VAL A 15 3.40 -16.68 4.54
N VAL A 16 3.30 -18.00 4.71
CA VAL A 16 2.11 -18.78 4.35
C VAL A 16 0.91 -18.38 5.20
N VAL A 17 1.09 -18.20 6.52
CA VAL A 17 0.01 -17.77 7.42
C VAL A 17 -0.41 -16.32 7.11
N PHE A 18 0.56 -15.44 6.83
CA PHE A 18 0.30 -14.04 6.49
C PHE A 18 -0.23 -13.84 5.07
N SER A 19 -0.14 -14.83 4.18
CA SER A 19 -0.62 -14.73 2.79
C SER A 19 -2.10 -14.35 2.71
N LYS A 20 -2.94 -14.91 3.59
CA LYS A 20 -4.37 -14.58 3.69
C LYS A 20 -4.60 -13.12 4.10
N TYR A 21 -3.78 -12.61 5.00
CA TYR A 21 -3.83 -11.22 5.43
C TYR A 21 -3.29 -10.27 4.36
N ALA A 22 -2.26 -10.67 3.62
CA ALA A 22 -1.73 -9.92 2.49
C ALA A 22 -2.80 -9.75 1.38
N HIS A 23 -3.51 -10.83 1.04
CA HIS A 23 -4.62 -10.77 0.09
C HIS A 23 -5.75 -9.84 0.59
N LEU A 24 -6.17 -9.99 1.85
CA LEU A 24 -7.18 -9.10 2.46
C LEU A 24 -6.74 -7.63 2.40
N LEU A 25 -5.47 -7.36 2.70
CA LEU A 25 -4.92 -6.01 2.66
C LEU A 25 -4.95 -5.43 1.24
N ILE A 26 -4.60 -6.22 0.22
CA ILE A 26 -4.71 -5.82 -1.19
C ILE A 26 -6.17 -5.52 -1.56
N VAL A 27 -7.13 -6.37 -1.17
CA VAL A 27 -8.56 -6.15 -1.43
C VAL A 27 -9.07 -4.86 -0.78
N TYR A 28 -8.67 -4.57 0.48
CA TYR A 28 -9.05 -3.33 1.13
C TYR A 28 -8.44 -2.10 0.46
N ILE A 29 -7.18 -2.19 0.00
CA ILE A 29 -6.54 -1.12 -0.77
C ILE A 29 -7.30 -0.89 -2.08
N ASP A 30 -7.65 -1.95 -2.82
CA ASP A 30 -8.38 -1.84 -4.08
C ASP A 30 -9.80 -1.28 -3.89
N MET A 31 -10.50 -1.72 -2.84
CA MET A 31 -11.81 -1.16 -2.48
C MET A 31 -11.71 0.32 -2.11
N PHE A 32 -10.68 0.72 -1.37
CA PHE A 32 -10.41 2.13 -1.06
C PHE A 32 -10.06 2.93 -2.32
N PHE A 33 -9.24 2.38 -3.21
CA PHE A 33 -8.90 2.96 -4.50
C PHE A 33 -10.13 3.21 -5.36
N THR A 34 -11.03 2.22 -5.42
CA THR A 34 -12.30 2.31 -6.14
C THR A 34 -13.20 3.38 -5.52
N TYR A 35 -13.31 3.42 -4.19
CA TYR A 35 -14.10 4.42 -3.47
C TYR A 35 -13.63 5.86 -3.75
N VAL A 36 -12.32 6.11 -3.64
CA VAL A 36 -11.72 7.42 -3.92
C VAL A 36 -11.88 7.77 -5.40
N SER A 37 -11.66 6.81 -6.30
CA SER A 37 -11.83 7.00 -7.74
C SER A 37 -13.27 7.41 -8.11
N VAL A 38 -14.28 6.79 -7.50
CA VAL A 38 -15.69 7.14 -7.69
C VAL A 38 -15.98 8.55 -7.17
N LYS A 39 -15.38 8.95 -6.05
CA LYS A 39 -15.57 10.31 -5.50
C LYS A 39 -14.87 11.40 -6.32
N MET A 40 -13.82 11.04 -7.07
CA MET A 40 -13.12 11.93 -8.00
C MET A 40 -13.75 12.00 -9.40
N THR A 41 -14.76 11.18 -9.71
CA THR A 41 -15.51 11.22 -10.98
C THR A 41 -16.11 12.58 -11.34
N PRO A 42 -16.55 13.45 -10.40
CA PRO A 42 -17.03 14.80 -10.73
C PRO A 42 -15.91 15.76 -11.17
N ILE A 43 -14.65 15.46 -10.80
CA ILE A 43 -13.49 16.35 -11.01
C ILE A 43 -12.76 15.99 -12.31
N PHE A 44 -12.80 14.72 -12.72
CA PHE A 44 -12.09 14.22 -13.90
C PHE A 44 -13.06 13.65 -14.93
N SER A 45 -12.82 13.96 -16.21
CA SER A 45 -13.57 13.39 -17.34
C SER A 45 -13.63 11.85 -17.24
N PRO A 46 -14.82 11.24 -17.38
CA PRO A 46 -14.99 9.80 -17.34
C PRO A 46 -14.36 9.06 -18.55
N THR A 47 -13.90 9.77 -19.59
CA THR A 47 -13.34 9.17 -20.81
C THR A 47 -11.96 9.72 -21.18
N GLY A 48 -11.18 8.89 -21.88
CA GLY A 48 -9.88 9.24 -22.44
C GLY A 48 -8.78 9.43 -21.39
N TRP A 49 -7.97 10.48 -21.58
CA TRP A 49 -6.82 10.81 -20.71
C TRP A 49 -7.21 11.11 -19.25
N GLY A 50 -8.44 11.57 -19.01
CA GLY A 50 -8.95 11.85 -17.66
C GLY A 50 -9.01 10.61 -16.77
N LEU A 51 -9.32 9.44 -17.33
CA LEU A 51 -9.35 8.18 -16.60
C LEU A 51 -7.95 7.74 -16.16
N VAL A 52 -6.97 7.88 -17.05
CA VAL A 52 -5.57 7.50 -16.80
C VAL A 52 -4.96 8.41 -15.74
N ILE A 53 -5.12 9.72 -15.88
CA ILE A 53 -4.64 10.71 -14.92
C ILE A 53 -5.28 10.49 -13.54
N ARG A 54 -6.59 10.23 -13.49
CA ARG A 54 -7.28 9.90 -12.24
C ARG A 54 -6.68 8.66 -11.58
N LYS A 55 -6.47 7.58 -12.33
CA LYS A 55 -5.87 6.35 -11.78
C LYS A 55 -4.47 6.61 -11.21
N VAL A 56 -3.62 7.32 -11.95
CA VAL A 56 -2.25 7.64 -11.51
C VAL A 56 -2.25 8.51 -10.26
N LEU A 57 -3.11 9.55 -10.22
CA LEU A 57 -3.22 10.42 -9.05
C LEU A 57 -3.68 9.65 -7.82
N VAL A 58 -4.70 8.79 -7.95
CA VAL A 58 -5.18 7.99 -6.82
C VAL A 58 -4.09 7.00 -6.36
N LEU A 59 -3.40 6.33 -7.28
CA LEU A 59 -2.25 5.45 -6.97
C LEU A 59 -1.14 6.19 -6.23
N MET A 60 -0.93 7.48 -6.51
CA MET A 60 0.12 8.27 -5.87
C MET A 60 -0.33 8.85 -4.51
N ILE A 61 -1.62 9.20 -4.36
CA ILE A 61 -2.14 9.82 -3.14
C ILE A 61 -2.38 8.78 -2.03
N ILE A 62 -2.82 7.56 -2.36
CA ILE A 62 -3.08 6.52 -1.34
C ILE A 62 -1.87 6.25 -0.43
N PRO A 63 -0.64 5.98 -0.91
CA PRO A 63 0.48 5.68 -0.02
C PRO A 63 0.81 6.88 0.86
N ILE A 64 0.61 8.10 0.36
CA ILE A 64 0.81 9.34 1.13
C ILE A 64 -0.22 9.41 2.26
N ILE A 65 -1.49 9.11 2.01
CA ILE A 65 -2.52 9.11 3.07
C ILE A 65 -2.27 7.98 4.08
N ILE A 66 -1.97 6.77 3.60
CA ILE A 66 -1.70 5.60 4.45
C ILE A 66 -0.46 5.83 5.32
N THR A 67 0.56 6.54 4.82
CA THR A 67 1.74 6.89 5.63
C THR A 67 1.51 8.09 6.54
N ALA A 68 0.82 9.11 6.06
CA ALA A 68 0.63 10.36 6.80
C ALA A 68 -0.21 10.15 8.05
N ILE A 69 -1.29 9.37 7.99
CA ILE A 69 -2.19 9.20 9.15
C ILE A 69 -1.44 8.58 10.35
N PRO A 70 -0.77 7.42 10.25
CA PRO A 70 -0.05 6.83 11.37
C PRO A 70 1.18 7.64 11.76
N ALA A 71 1.90 8.22 10.79
CA ALA A 71 3.09 9.01 11.09
C ALA A 71 2.75 10.30 11.84
N LEU A 72 1.65 10.98 11.49
CA LEU A 72 1.17 12.17 12.19
C LEU A 72 0.65 11.83 13.59
N ILE A 73 -0.10 10.72 13.73
CA ILE A 73 -0.55 10.24 15.05
C ILE A 73 0.67 9.93 15.93
N TYR A 74 1.66 9.21 15.41
CA TYR A 74 2.88 8.89 16.15
C TYR A 74 3.66 10.15 16.54
N ARG A 75 3.79 11.11 15.61
CA ARG A 75 4.44 12.40 15.87
C ARG A 75 3.68 13.23 16.91
N ALA A 76 2.35 13.22 16.90
CA ALA A 76 1.53 13.93 17.88
C ALA A 76 1.70 13.35 19.31
N ILE A 77 1.82 12.01 19.42
CA ILE A 77 1.96 11.34 20.73
C ILE A 77 3.41 11.39 21.24
N LYS A 78 4.40 11.09 20.38
CA LYS A 78 5.81 10.95 20.80
C LYS A 78 6.68 12.17 20.51
N GLY A 79 6.19 13.16 19.77
CA GLY A 79 6.93 14.37 19.40
C GLY A 79 8.11 14.15 18.45
N ARG A 80 8.27 12.94 17.90
CA ARG A 80 9.37 12.56 16.99
C ARG A 80 8.81 11.89 15.74
N GLU A 81 9.53 12.00 14.64
CA GLU A 81 9.17 11.31 13.40
C GLU A 81 9.35 9.79 13.55
N MET A 82 8.49 9.03 12.89
CA MET A 82 8.53 7.57 12.94
C MET A 82 9.64 7.06 12.00
N PRO A 83 10.73 6.46 12.52
CA PRO A 83 11.85 6.05 11.69
C PRO A 83 11.46 4.90 10.77
N HIS A 84 11.97 4.92 9.54
CA HIS A 84 11.80 3.91 8.48
C HIS A 84 10.37 3.64 7.98
N PHE A 85 9.31 4.12 8.66
CA PHE A 85 7.92 3.82 8.29
C PHE A 85 7.54 4.33 6.88
N ILE A 86 7.98 5.54 6.53
CA ILE A 86 7.79 6.10 5.19
C ILE A 86 8.50 5.23 4.15
N ALA A 87 9.78 4.91 4.37
CA ALA A 87 10.57 4.11 3.44
C ALA A 87 9.97 2.71 3.22
N THR A 88 9.59 2.01 4.30
CA THR A 88 8.95 0.69 4.21
C THR A 88 7.65 0.75 3.43
N THR A 89 6.82 1.77 3.66
CA THR A 89 5.55 1.90 2.95
C THR A 89 5.75 2.16 1.47
N TRP A 90 6.72 3.00 1.09
CA TRP A 90 7.06 3.24 -0.32
C TRP A 90 7.60 1.99 -1.02
N VAL A 91 8.42 1.19 -0.34
CA VAL A 91 8.92 -0.09 -0.88
C VAL A 91 7.75 -1.05 -1.13
N ILE A 92 6.87 -1.24 -0.14
CA ILE A 92 5.69 -2.11 -0.27
C ILE A 92 4.77 -1.58 -1.38
N TRP A 93 4.54 -0.28 -1.43
CA TRP A 93 3.67 0.35 -2.44
C TRP A 93 4.21 0.18 -3.85
N THR A 94 5.52 0.30 -4.04
CA THR A 94 6.18 0.08 -5.34
C THR A 94 5.94 -1.34 -5.83
N VAL A 95 6.03 -2.34 -4.94
CA VAL A 95 5.72 -3.74 -5.29
C VAL A 95 4.27 -3.92 -5.71
N ILE A 96 3.32 -3.28 -5.00
CA ILE A 96 1.89 -3.33 -5.34
C ILE A 96 1.63 -2.68 -6.70
N VAL A 97 2.16 -1.48 -6.95
CA VAL A 97 2.00 -0.75 -8.22
C VAL A 97 2.59 -1.54 -9.38
N LEU A 98 3.79 -2.08 -9.22
CA LEU A 98 4.43 -2.91 -10.23
C LEU A 98 3.60 -4.17 -10.52
N SER A 99 3.04 -4.80 -9.49
CA SER A 99 2.18 -5.98 -9.65
C SER A 99 0.90 -5.65 -10.42
N ASP A 100 0.24 -4.53 -10.11
CA ASP A 100 -0.95 -4.06 -10.82
C ASP A 100 -0.67 -3.74 -12.30
N ILE A 101 0.50 -3.15 -12.60
CA ILE A 101 0.89 -2.83 -13.97
C ILE A 101 1.33 -4.07 -14.76
N LEU A 102 2.07 -5.00 -14.13
CA LEU A 102 2.68 -6.16 -14.80
C LEU A 102 1.73 -7.36 -14.94
N ILE A 103 0.82 -7.59 -13.99
CA ILE A 103 -0.07 -8.77 -13.95
C ILE A 103 -1.39 -8.51 -14.72
N ARG A 104 -1.40 -7.50 -15.59
CA ARG A 104 -2.57 -7.05 -16.34
C ARG A 104 -3.25 -8.15 -17.14
#